data_AF-A0A252D862-F1
#
_entry.id   AF-A0A252D862-F1
#
_cell.length_a   1.000
_cell.length_b   1.000
_cell.length_c   1.000
_cell.angle_alpha   90.00
_cell.angle_beta   90.00
_cell.angle_gamma   90.00
#
_symmetry.space_group_name_H-M   'P 1'
#
loop_
_entity.id
_entity.type
_entity.pdbx_description
1 polymer ?
#
loop_
_entity_poly.entity_id
_entity_poly.type
_entity_poly.pdbx_seq_one_letter_code
_entity_poly.pdbx_strand_id
1 'polypeptide(L)'
;MNLAIRQSVVRQFYSTELNKLYDLSDSFCNFFPECRIASVQLLTLSTDMTFNCVEIKRIEQDIPQSVAKTYNSHFWYSQYSLSNLYLVKIPVESSDSFALLIQGYVDDGWDNSGRFIEIFDQQGDFLGAGRCHNEGVEWLSRQLNGQDFYTPAPAWVGDEPGVQLASEPIWSTEFLSQYAVNIEHKGSVTRYMLPGED
;
A
#
# COMPACT_ATOMS: atom_id res chain seq x y z
N MET A 1 -11.91 21.28 14.48
CA MET A 1 -11.02 20.56 15.41
C MET A 1 -9.59 21.06 15.17
N ASN A 2 -8.76 21.27 16.20
CA ASN A 2 -7.35 21.64 16.00
C ASN A 2 -6.59 20.47 15.34
N LEU A 3 -5.65 20.75 14.42
CA LEU A 3 -4.87 19.73 13.71
C LEU A 3 -4.17 18.74 14.67
N ALA A 4 -3.57 19.20 15.75
CA ALA A 4 -2.90 18.34 16.73
C ALA A 4 -3.89 17.41 17.45
N ILE A 5 -5.11 17.90 17.73
CA ILE A 5 -6.18 17.08 18.30
C ILE A 5 -6.63 16.03 17.27
N ARG A 6 -6.84 16.45 16.02
CA ARG A 6 -7.23 15.52 14.94
C ARG A 6 -6.18 14.44 14.72
N GLN A 7 -4.90 14.82 14.67
CA GLN A 7 -3.78 13.90 14.58
C GLN A 7 -3.79 12.89 15.73
N SER A 8 -3.94 13.35 16.98
CA SER A 8 -3.98 12.48 18.15
C SER A 8 -5.16 11.49 18.12
N VAL A 9 -6.37 11.98 17.82
CA VAL A 9 -7.58 11.15 17.72
C VAL A 9 -7.43 10.08 16.65
N VAL A 10 -7.02 10.48 15.46
CA VAL A 10 -6.95 9.57 14.31
C VAL A 10 -5.83 8.54 14.49
N ARG A 11 -4.65 8.96 14.98
CA ARG A 11 -3.56 8.03 15.29
C ARG A 11 -3.98 7.03 16.36
N GLN A 12 -4.67 7.47 17.41
CA GLN A 12 -5.18 6.57 18.45
C GLN A 12 -6.17 5.55 17.88
N PHE A 13 -7.07 5.99 16.99
CA PHE A 13 -8.00 5.09 16.30
C PHE A 13 -7.25 4.01 15.52
N TYR A 14 -6.35 4.39 14.60
CA TYR A 14 -5.64 3.41 13.77
C TYR A 14 -4.72 2.51 14.59
N SER A 15 -4.01 3.02 15.60
CA SER A 15 -3.24 2.18 16.53
C SER A 15 -4.12 1.13 17.24
N THR A 16 -5.33 1.53 17.67
CA THR A 16 -6.27 0.61 18.33
C THR A 16 -6.76 -0.48 17.38
N GLU A 17 -7.16 -0.11 16.16
CA GLU A 17 -7.67 -1.06 15.17
C GLU A 17 -6.58 -1.99 14.62
N LEU A 18 -5.35 -1.47 14.45
CA LEU A 18 -4.21 -2.28 14.03
C LEU A 18 -3.88 -3.33 15.11
N ASN A 19 -3.88 -2.98 16.39
CA ASN A 19 -3.65 -3.96 17.46
C ASN A 19 -4.68 -5.08 17.45
N LYS A 20 -5.97 -4.77 17.24
CA LYS A 20 -7.02 -5.79 17.08
C LYS A 20 -6.78 -6.68 15.87
N LEU A 21 -6.27 -6.11 14.78
CA LEU A 21 -5.92 -6.87 13.59
C LEU A 21 -4.83 -7.90 13.94
N TYR A 22 -3.74 -7.51 14.61
CA TYR A 22 -2.66 -8.43 15.00
C TYR A 22 -3.13 -9.60 15.87
N ASP A 23 -4.15 -9.38 16.71
CA ASP A 23 -4.76 -10.46 17.51
C ASP A 23 -5.54 -11.49 16.67
N LEU A 24 -5.99 -11.12 15.47
CA LEU A 24 -6.89 -11.91 14.61
C LEU A 24 -6.22 -12.46 13.36
N SER A 25 -5.46 -11.62 12.67
CA SER A 25 -4.76 -11.95 11.43
C SER A 25 -3.59 -11.00 11.21
N ASP A 26 -2.47 -11.54 10.78
CA ASP A 26 -1.26 -10.76 10.56
C ASP A 26 -1.23 -10.06 9.17
N SER A 27 -2.39 -9.78 8.59
CA SER A 27 -2.51 -9.26 7.22
C SER A 27 -3.41 -8.04 7.11
N PHE A 28 -2.86 -6.95 6.55
CA PHE A 28 -3.58 -5.74 6.18
C PHE A 28 -4.66 -5.99 5.12
N CYS A 29 -4.67 -7.15 4.45
CA CYS A 29 -5.79 -7.54 3.60
C CYS A 29 -7.12 -7.68 4.37
N ASN A 30 -7.08 -7.84 5.70
CA ASN A 30 -8.26 -7.93 6.56
C ASN A 30 -8.58 -6.63 7.29
N PHE A 31 -7.79 -5.56 7.10
CA PHE A 31 -8.05 -4.27 7.73
C PHE A 31 -9.17 -3.52 6.98
N PHE A 32 -10.38 -3.49 7.56
CA PHE A 32 -11.58 -2.85 7.00
C PHE A 32 -11.74 -3.07 5.48
N PRO A 33 -11.88 -4.33 5.01
CA PRO A 33 -11.93 -4.64 3.59
C PRO A 33 -13.09 -3.93 2.84
N GLU A 34 -14.21 -3.69 3.53
CA GLU A 34 -15.36 -2.96 3.02
C GLU A 34 -15.09 -1.46 2.81
N CYS A 35 -14.13 -0.88 3.53
CA CYS A 35 -13.71 0.51 3.39
C CYS A 35 -12.58 0.71 2.38
N ARG A 36 -12.11 -0.37 1.73
CA ARG A 36 -11.01 -0.33 0.77
C ARG A 36 -11.45 0.31 -0.53
N ILE A 37 -10.75 1.36 -0.92
CA ILE A 37 -11.03 2.11 -2.15
C ILE A 37 -9.99 1.84 -3.24
N ALA A 38 -8.80 1.35 -2.89
CA ALA A 38 -7.80 0.88 -3.85
C ALA A 38 -6.86 -0.15 -3.21
N SER A 39 -6.22 -0.99 -4.02
CA SER A 39 -5.20 -1.92 -3.56
C SER A 39 -4.29 -2.44 -4.65
N VAL A 40 -3.11 -2.88 -4.22
CA VAL A 40 -2.21 -3.77 -4.98
C VAL A 40 -2.00 -5.00 -4.12
N GLN A 41 -2.23 -6.18 -4.69
CA GLN A 41 -1.98 -7.45 -4.02
C GLN A 41 -1.08 -8.32 -4.90
N LEU A 42 0.05 -8.73 -4.34
CA LEU A 42 0.97 -9.71 -4.87
C LEU A 42 0.56 -11.07 -4.30
N LEU A 43 0.04 -11.94 -5.15
CA LEU A 43 -0.59 -13.20 -4.79
C LEU A 43 0.20 -14.38 -5.34
N THR A 44 0.29 -15.44 -4.54
CA THR A 44 0.86 -16.73 -4.94
C THR A 44 -0.28 -17.73 -5.12
N LEU A 45 -0.56 -18.07 -6.38
CA LEU A 45 -1.61 -19.01 -6.76
C LEU A 45 -1.07 -20.44 -7.03
N SER A 46 0.25 -20.63 -7.03
CA SER A 46 0.94 -21.92 -7.20
C SER A 46 1.92 -22.19 -6.06
N THR A 47 2.30 -23.45 -5.83
CA THR A 47 3.08 -23.88 -4.66
C THR A 47 4.58 -23.53 -4.70
N ASP A 48 5.11 -23.15 -5.87
CA ASP A 48 6.56 -23.26 -6.11
C ASP A 48 7.32 -21.94 -6.36
N MET A 49 6.73 -20.75 -6.19
CA MET A 49 7.45 -19.49 -6.44
C MET A 49 6.94 -18.26 -5.67
N THR A 50 7.79 -17.22 -5.75
CA THR A 50 7.47 -15.79 -5.93
C THR A 50 6.07 -15.53 -6.49
N PHE A 51 5.46 -14.40 -6.11
CA PHE A 51 4.08 -14.07 -6.54
C PHE A 51 3.92 -14.25 -8.06
N ASN A 52 2.89 -14.99 -8.47
CA ASN A 52 2.57 -15.22 -9.89
C ASN A 52 1.29 -14.49 -10.31
N CYS A 53 0.75 -13.66 -9.44
CA CYS A 53 -0.45 -12.91 -9.70
C CYS A 53 -0.35 -11.51 -9.08
N VAL A 54 -0.69 -10.49 -9.87
CA VAL A 54 -0.83 -9.11 -9.38
C VAL A 54 -2.28 -8.68 -9.56
N GLU A 55 -2.96 -8.41 -8.45
CA GLU A 55 -4.32 -7.88 -8.44
C GLU A 55 -4.31 -6.39 -8.08
N ILE A 56 -4.88 -5.56 -8.96
CA ILE A 56 -4.92 -4.12 -8.81
C ILE A 56 -6.39 -3.68 -8.76
N LYS A 57 -6.79 -3.07 -7.64
CA LYS A 57 -8.04 -2.32 -7.51
C LYS A 57 -7.73 -0.84 -7.65
N ARG A 58 -8.23 -0.19 -8.70
CA ARG A 58 -8.05 1.24 -8.94
C ARG A 58 -9.03 2.08 -8.09
N ILE A 59 -8.62 3.33 -7.81
CA ILE A 59 -9.47 4.33 -7.15
C ILE A 59 -10.59 4.73 -8.11
N GLU A 60 -11.86 4.53 -7.72
CA GLU A 60 -13.05 4.89 -8.53
C GLU A 60 -13.86 6.06 -7.95
N GLN A 61 -13.35 6.69 -6.89
CA GLN A 61 -14.01 7.78 -6.18
C GLN A 61 -13.09 8.99 -6.08
N ASP A 62 -13.69 10.17 -5.94
CA ASP A 62 -12.94 11.39 -5.71
C ASP A 62 -12.21 11.33 -4.36
N ILE A 63 -10.91 11.61 -4.39
CA ILE A 63 -10.05 11.72 -3.21
C ILE A 63 -9.17 12.96 -3.32
N PRO A 64 -8.64 13.48 -2.20
CA PRO A 64 -7.69 14.58 -2.24
C PRO A 64 -6.45 14.24 -3.07
N GLN A 65 -5.91 15.23 -3.79
CA GLN A 65 -4.76 15.04 -4.66
C GLN A 65 -3.51 14.58 -3.90
N SER A 66 -3.33 15.01 -2.65
CA SER A 66 -2.23 14.55 -1.79
C SER A 66 -2.31 13.04 -1.54
N VAL A 67 -3.50 12.53 -1.22
CA VAL A 67 -3.75 11.10 -1.01
C VAL A 67 -3.49 10.30 -2.29
N ALA A 68 -3.97 10.81 -3.44
CA ALA A 68 -3.73 10.18 -4.74
C ALA A 68 -2.23 10.12 -5.08
N LYS A 69 -1.49 11.22 -4.86
CA LYS A 69 -0.05 11.29 -5.09
C LYS A 69 0.71 10.31 -4.19
N THR A 70 0.37 10.25 -2.91
CA THR A 70 0.97 9.28 -1.98
C THR A 70 0.67 7.83 -2.39
N TYR A 71 -0.57 7.53 -2.79
CA TYR A 71 -0.88 6.18 -3.30
C TYR A 71 -0.06 5.85 -4.55
N ASN A 72 0.07 6.78 -5.49
CA ASN A 72 0.85 6.58 -6.71
C ASN A 72 2.35 6.43 -6.44
N SER A 73 2.91 7.17 -5.49
CA SER A 73 4.32 7.01 -5.10
C SER A 73 4.57 5.64 -4.47
N HIS A 74 3.64 5.13 -3.66
CA HIS A 74 3.75 3.79 -3.08
C HIS A 74 3.45 2.68 -4.07
N PHE A 75 2.52 2.89 -5.00
CA PHE A 75 2.31 2.01 -6.16
C PHE A 75 3.60 1.88 -6.96
N TRP A 76 4.29 3.00 -7.19
CA TRP A 76 5.62 2.99 -7.78
C TRP A 76 6.63 2.21 -6.94
N TYR A 77 6.75 2.49 -5.63
CA TYR A 77 7.71 1.77 -4.78
C TYR A 77 7.45 0.26 -4.72
N SER A 78 6.17 -0.15 -4.74
CA SER A 78 5.79 -1.57 -4.70
C SER A 78 6.27 -2.38 -5.91
N GLN A 79 6.58 -1.71 -7.02
CA GLN A 79 7.20 -2.30 -8.21
C GLN A 79 8.67 -2.68 -7.99
N TYR A 80 9.35 -2.05 -7.02
CA TYR A 80 10.77 -2.27 -6.72
C TYR A 80 11.02 -2.95 -5.37
N SER A 81 10.10 -2.78 -4.43
CA SER A 81 10.24 -3.17 -3.01
C SER A 81 9.11 -4.12 -2.58
N LEU A 82 8.52 -4.84 -3.55
CA LEU A 82 7.46 -5.86 -3.39
C LEU A 82 6.57 -5.66 -2.17
N SER A 83 5.52 -4.86 -2.32
CA SER A 83 4.62 -4.55 -1.21
C SER A 83 3.16 -4.62 -1.64
N ASN A 84 2.34 -5.22 -0.79
CA ASN A 84 0.90 -5.10 -0.85
C ASN A 84 0.49 -3.71 -0.36
N LEU A 85 -0.45 -3.10 -1.06
CA LEU A 85 -0.97 -1.77 -0.75
C LEU A 85 -2.48 -1.85 -0.52
N TYR A 86 -2.97 -1.19 0.51
CA TYR A 86 -4.40 -1.07 0.79
C TYR A 86 -4.72 0.37 1.17
N LEU A 87 -5.42 1.08 0.29
CA LEU A 87 -5.94 2.41 0.59
C LEU A 87 -7.38 2.27 1.08
N VAL A 88 -7.62 2.66 2.33
CA VAL A 88 -8.94 2.65 2.96
C VAL A 88 -9.42 4.08 3.22
N LYS A 89 -10.74 4.27 3.13
CA LYS A 89 -11.42 5.50 3.53
C LYS A 89 -12.37 5.18 4.68
N ILE A 90 -12.05 5.64 5.88
CA ILE A 90 -12.77 5.29 7.12
C ILE A 90 -13.26 6.56 7.81
N PRO A 91 -14.54 6.63 8.21
CA PRO A 91 -15.04 7.72 9.06
C PRO A 91 -14.50 7.57 10.48
N VAL A 92 -13.72 8.55 10.95
CA VAL A 92 -13.20 8.63 12.33
C VAL A 92 -13.81 9.86 13.00
N GLU A 93 -14.60 9.65 14.06
CA GLU A 93 -15.35 10.71 14.77
C GLU A 93 -16.17 11.63 13.83
N SER A 94 -16.92 11.03 12.89
CA SER A 94 -17.79 11.74 11.93
C SER A 94 -17.08 12.52 10.81
N SER A 95 -15.76 12.41 10.68
CA SER A 95 -15.00 12.94 9.55
C SER A 95 -14.23 11.82 8.88
N ASP A 96 -14.27 11.78 7.56
CA ASP A 96 -13.49 10.83 6.79
C ASP A 96 -11.99 10.99 7.09
N SER A 97 -11.28 9.87 7.03
CA SER A 97 -9.83 9.78 7.03
C SER A 97 -9.43 8.75 5.98
N PHE A 98 -8.30 8.98 5.35
CA PHE A 98 -7.67 8.02 4.46
C PHE A 98 -6.48 7.39 5.17
N ALA A 99 -6.34 6.08 5.06
CA ALA A 99 -5.12 5.38 5.45
C ALA A 99 -4.61 4.52 4.31
N LEU A 100 -3.33 4.68 4.00
CA LEU A 100 -2.59 3.80 3.13
C LEU A 100 -1.80 2.82 4.00
N LEU A 101 -2.15 1.55 3.91
CA LEU A 101 -1.49 0.45 4.57
C LEU A 101 -0.54 -0.22 3.58
N ILE A 102 0.71 -0.38 3.99
CA ILE A 102 1.78 -0.95 3.17
C ILE A 102 2.28 -2.17 3.91
N GLN A 103 2.12 -3.34 3.31
CA GLN A 103 2.61 -4.59 3.87
C GLN A 103 3.60 -5.21 2.90
N GLY A 104 4.82 -5.37 3.38
CA GLY A 104 5.83 -6.18 2.77
C GLY A 104 5.34 -7.50 2.22
N TYR A 105 5.71 -7.80 0.99
CA TYR A 105 5.75 -9.19 0.55
C TYR A 105 6.89 -9.88 1.30
N VAL A 106 6.71 -11.13 1.72
CA VAL A 106 7.75 -11.91 2.41
C VAL A 106 7.72 -13.31 1.81
N ASP A 107 8.73 -13.63 1.02
CA ASP A 107 8.93 -14.95 0.41
C ASP A 107 10.07 -15.70 1.11
N ASP A 108 11.27 -15.12 1.15
CA ASP A 108 12.48 -15.81 1.64
C ASP A 108 13.40 -14.96 2.56
N GLY A 109 12.91 -13.81 3.04
CA GLY A 109 13.58 -13.00 4.06
C GLY A 109 14.48 -11.86 3.55
N TRP A 110 14.61 -11.68 2.23
CA TRP A 110 15.28 -10.53 1.59
C TRP A 110 14.32 -9.41 1.16
N ASP A 111 13.02 -9.61 1.33
CA ASP A 111 11.98 -8.67 0.91
C ASP A 111 11.74 -7.52 1.90
N ASN A 112 10.92 -6.55 1.52
CA ASN A 112 10.46 -5.45 2.37
C ASN A 112 9.65 -5.96 3.57
N SER A 113 10.24 -6.63 4.56
CA SER A 113 9.55 -7.34 5.66
C SER A 113 8.87 -6.44 6.70
N GLY A 114 8.47 -5.22 6.32
CA GLY A 114 7.83 -4.23 7.17
C GLY A 114 6.32 -4.12 6.96
N ARG A 115 5.65 -3.56 7.97
CA ARG A 115 4.27 -3.10 7.89
C ARG A 115 4.27 -1.61 8.21
N PHE A 116 3.59 -0.81 7.40
CA PHE A 116 3.61 0.64 7.52
C PHE A 116 2.21 1.21 7.26
N ILE A 117 1.99 2.42 7.76
CA ILE A 117 0.76 3.17 7.57
C ILE A 117 1.07 4.64 7.26
N GLU A 118 0.32 5.25 6.34
CA GLU A 118 0.23 6.71 6.17
C GLU A 118 -1.21 7.17 6.26
N ILE A 119 -1.46 8.26 6.99
CA ILE A 119 -2.80 8.75 7.32
C ILE A 119 -2.96 10.19 6.87
N PHE A 120 -4.13 10.45 6.29
CA PHE A 120 -4.59 11.77 5.89
C PHE A 120 -5.99 12.03 6.42
N ASP A 121 -6.33 13.30 6.59
CA ASP A 121 -7.71 13.71 6.86
C ASP A 121 -8.54 13.78 5.57
N GLN A 122 -9.79 14.21 5.70
CA GLN A 122 -10.72 14.33 4.58
C GLN A 122 -10.27 15.35 3.52
N GLN A 123 -9.53 16.38 3.91
CA GLN A 123 -8.99 17.42 3.02
C GLN A 123 -7.68 16.99 2.37
N GLY A 124 -7.09 15.88 2.84
CA GLY A 124 -5.82 15.38 2.37
C GLY A 124 -4.62 15.94 3.15
N ASP A 125 -4.85 16.56 4.31
CA ASP A 125 -3.77 17.01 5.19
C ASP A 125 -3.14 15.80 5.88
N PHE A 126 -1.82 15.78 5.92
CA PHE A 126 -1.06 14.68 6.51
C PHE A 126 -1.26 14.64 8.03
N LEU A 127 -1.75 13.49 8.51
CA LEU A 127 -1.98 13.27 9.94
C LEU A 127 -0.90 12.41 10.59
N GLY A 128 -0.13 11.65 9.83
CA GLY A 128 0.98 10.86 10.36
C GLY A 128 1.31 9.66 9.49
N ALA A 129 2.52 9.17 9.66
CA ALA A 129 2.95 7.91 9.10
C ALA A 129 3.61 7.10 10.20
N GLY A 130 3.76 5.80 10.03
CA GLY A 130 4.47 5.02 11.01
C GLY A 130 4.74 3.60 10.59
N ARG A 131 5.64 2.99 11.34
CA ARG A 131 5.93 1.56 11.23
C ARG A 131 5.06 0.81 12.23
N CYS A 132 4.38 -0.22 11.75
CA CYS A 132 3.46 -1.02 12.54
C CYS A 132 4.18 -2.25 13.10
N HIS A 133 4.10 -2.41 14.42
CA HIS A 133 4.64 -3.53 15.19
C HIS A 133 3.51 -4.16 16.00
N ASN A 134 3.74 -5.36 16.54
CA ASN A 134 2.77 -6.02 17.42
C ASN A 134 2.47 -5.19 18.69
N GLU A 135 3.39 -4.33 19.10
CA GLU A 135 3.27 -3.47 20.28
C GLU A 135 2.63 -2.10 19.99
N GLY A 136 2.33 -1.81 18.72
CA GLY A 136 1.70 -0.56 18.29
C GLY A 136 2.38 0.07 17.07
N VAL A 137 2.21 1.38 16.91
CA VAL A 137 2.73 2.13 15.76
C VAL A 137 3.82 3.11 16.21
N GLU A 138 5.00 3.00 15.62
CA GLU A 138 6.06 3.99 15.77
C GLU A 138 5.77 5.17 14.83
N TRP A 139 5.20 6.23 15.38
CA TRP A 139 4.74 7.38 14.60
C TRP A 139 5.87 8.34 14.19
N LEU A 140 5.84 8.73 12.92
CA LEU A 140 6.67 9.73 12.28
C LEU A 140 5.89 11.04 12.03
N SER A 141 6.62 12.15 11.92
CA SER A 141 6.10 13.48 11.57
C SER A 141 6.21 13.81 10.09
N ARG A 142 6.64 12.87 9.25
CA ARG A 142 6.77 12.99 7.79
C ARG A 142 6.17 11.79 7.07
N GLN A 143 5.85 11.97 5.79
CA GLN A 143 5.47 10.87 4.89
C GLN A 143 6.63 9.87 4.71
N LEU A 144 6.27 8.65 4.33
CA LEU A 144 7.24 7.61 4.01
C LEU A 144 7.77 7.84 2.59
N ASN A 145 9.00 7.39 2.36
CA ASN A 145 9.61 7.34 1.05
C ASN A 145 10.32 5.99 0.85
N GLY A 146 10.88 5.77 -0.33
CA GLY A 146 11.51 4.50 -0.69
C GLY A 146 12.63 4.04 0.26
N GLN A 147 13.24 4.93 1.06
CA GLN A 147 14.30 4.59 2.01
C GLN A 147 13.78 4.09 3.38
N ASP A 148 12.48 4.21 3.64
CA ASP A 148 11.89 3.73 4.90
C ASP A 148 11.65 2.21 4.92
N PHE A 149 11.77 1.58 3.75
CA PHE A 149 11.57 0.14 3.56
C PHE A 149 12.85 -0.63 3.83
N TYR A 150 12.70 -1.90 4.24
CA TYR A 150 13.85 -2.77 4.48
C TYR A 150 14.68 -3.00 3.21
N THR A 151 13.99 -3.17 2.08
CA THR A 151 14.59 -3.18 0.75
C THR A 151 14.25 -1.84 0.11
N PRO A 152 15.19 -0.89 0.02
CA PRO A 152 14.87 0.46 -0.42
C PRO A 152 14.35 0.47 -1.87
N ALA A 153 13.34 1.30 -2.13
CA ALA A 153 12.89 1.61 -3.48
C ALA A 153 13.62 2.85 -4.02
N PRO A 154 13.84 2.94 -5.36
CA PRO A 154 14.33 4.17 -5.97
C PRO A 154 13.36 5.32 -5.71
N ALA A 155 13.88 6.55 -5.78
CA ALA A 155 13.07 7.76 -5.64
C ALA A 155 11.89 7.73 -6.63
N TRP A 156 10.75 8.25 -6.20
CA TRP A 156 9.61 8.38 -7.08
C TRP A 156 9.90 9.52 -8.06
N VAL A 157 9.88 9.20 -9.35
CA VAL A 157 10.20 10.15 -10.43
C VAL A 157 8.96 10.92 -10.91
N GLY A 158 7.80 10.68 -10.30
CA GLY A 158 6.55 11.34 -10.70
C GLY A 158 6.24 11.08 -12.18
N ASP A 159 5.75 12.13 -12.84
CA ASP A 159 5.53 12.17 -14.28
C ASP A 159 6.74 12.75 -15.04
N GLU A 160 7.93 12.84 -14.42
CA GLU A 160 9.09 13.50 -15.03
C GLU A 160 9.70 12.65 -16.16
N PRO A 161 9.62 13.11 -17.43
CA PRO A 161 10.18 12.36 -18.54
C PRO A 161 11.72 12.40 -18.49
N GLY A 162 12.36 11.23 -18.60
CA GLY A 162 13.79 11.12 -18.84
C GLY A 162 14.66 10.73 -17.64
N VAL A 163 14.08 10.43 -16.47
CA VAL A 163 14.85 9.85 -15.37
C VAL A 163 15.12 8.36 -15.66
N GLN A 164 16.36 8.04 -16.01
CA GLN A 164 16.80 6.66 -16.16
C GLN A 164 17.15 6.10 -14.78
N LEU A 165 16.40 5.08 -14.36
CA LEU A 165 16.60 4.43 -13.07
C LEU A 165 17.78 3.46 -13.14
N ALA A 166 18.42 3.26 -11.99
CA ALA A 166 19.56 2.34 -11.88
C ALA A 166 19.15 0.86 -11.99
N SER A 167 17.87 0.54 -11.83
CA SER A 167 17.33 -0.81 -11.90
C SER A 167 15.95 -0.84 -12.58
N GLU A 168 15.66 -1.96 -13.22
CA GLU A 168 14.32 -2.27 -13.73
C GLU A 168 13.38 -2.63 -12.56
N PRO A 169 12.08 -2.32 -12.65
CA PRO A 169 11.11 -2.77 -11.67
C PRO A 169 10.94 -4.29 -11.75
N ILE A 170 10.63 -4.92 -10.61
CA ILE A 170 10.34 -6.35 -10.50
C ILE A 170 9.02 -6.68 -11.22
N TRP A 171 8.06 -5.75 -11.19
CA TRP A 171 6.85 -5.80 -12.00
C TRP A 171 6.43 -4.38 -12.41
N SER A 172 5.76 -4.22 -13.55
CA SER A 172 5.11 -2.97 -13.95
C SER A 172 3.80 -3.26 -14.66
N THR A 173 2.94 -2.26 -14.84
CA THR A 173 1.69 -2.46 -15.60
C THR A 173 1.95 -2.85 -17.05
N GLU A 174 3.02 -2.35 -17.65
CA GLU A 174 3.44 -2.66 -19.02
C GLU A 174 3.93 -4.10 -19.10
N PHE A 175 4.81 -4.51 -18.16
CA PHE A 175 5.25 -5.89 -18.03
C PHE A 175 4.08 -6.85 -17.84
N LEU A 176 3.19 -6.57 -16.88
CA LEU A 176 2.03 -7.41 -16.59
C LEU A 176 1.10 -7.54 -17.80
N SER A 177 0.86 -6.45 -18.53
CA SER A 177 0.01 -6.48 -19.73
C SER A 177 0.64 -7.26 -20.89
N GLN A 178 1.96 -7.29 -20.97
CA GLN A 178 2.69 -8.00 -22.03
C GLN A 178 2.84 -9.49 -21.73
N TYR A 179 3.07 -9.87 -20.48
CA TYR A 179 3.50 -11.22 -20.09
C TYR A 179 2.44 -12.03 -19.32
N ALA A 180 1.32 -11.43 -18.92
CA ALA A 180 0.25 -12.19 -18.29
C ALA A 180 -0.34 -13.25 -19.26
N VAL A 181 -0.47 -14.47 -18.78
CA VAL A 181 -1.16 -15.57 -19.49
C VAL A 181 -2.68 -15.41 -19.44
N ASN A 182 -3.19 -14.68 -18.46
CA ASN A 182 -4.59 -14.30 -18.37
C ASN A 182 -4.77 -12.97 -17.63
N ILE A 183 -5.74 -12.17 -18.07
CA ILE A 183 -6.10 -10.90 -17.47
C ILE A 183 -7.61 -10.92 -17.19
N GLU A 184 -7.97 -10.86 -15.90
CA GLU A 184 -9.36 -10.82 -15.46
C GLU A 184 -9.78 -9.39 -15.09
N HIS A 185 -10.99 -8.99 -15.47
CA HIS A 185 -11.57 -7.70 -15.11
C HIS A 185 -12.87 -7.89 -14.34
N LYS A 186 -12.99 -7.25 -13.17
CA LYS A 186 -14.21 -7.23 -12.35
C LYS A 186 -14.39 -5.86 -11.70
N GLY A 187 -15.16 -4.98 -12.34
CA GLY A 187 -15.32 -3.59 -11.90
C GLY A 187 -13.97 -2.86 -11.89
N SER A 188 -13.62 -2.23 -10.77
CA SER A 188 -12.31 -1.58 -10.54
C SER A 188 -11.12 -2.52 -10.46
N VAL A 189 -11.36 -3.83 -10.37
CA VAL A 189 -10.33 -4.83 -10.12
C VAL A 189 -9.85 -5.41 -11.43
N THR A 190 -8.54 -5.36 -11.66
CA THR A 190 -7.86 -6.10 -12.72
C THR A 190 -6.87 -7.06 -12.10
N ARG A 191 -6.90 -8.33 -12.51
CA ARG A 191 -5.97 -9.37 -12.06
C ARG A 191 -5.13 -9.84 -13.23
N TYR A 192 -3.82 -9.77 -13.08
CA TYR A 192 -2.84 -10.26 -14.05
C TYR A 192 -2.24 -11.55 -13.51
N MET A 193 -2.42 -12.65 -14.24
CA MET A 193 -1.81 -13.94 -13.90
C MET A 193 -0.61 -14.18 -14.79
N LEU A 194 0.56 -14.32 -14.19
CA LEU A 194 1.83 -14.64 -14.83
C LEU A 194 1.95 -16.15 -15.03
N PRO A 195 2.73 -16.61 -16.01
CA PRO A 195 3.00 -18.04 -16.15
C PRO A 195 3.64 -18.57 -14.85
N GLY A 196 3.14 -19.70 -14.35
CA GLY A 196 3.86 -20.47 -13.34
C GLY A 196 5.05 -21.18 -13.99
N GLU A 197 6.10 -21.45 -13.22
CA GLU A 197 7.07 -22.47 -13.63
C GLU A 197 6.40 -23.84 -13.49
N ASP A 198 6.27 -24.56 -14.60
CA ASP A 198 5.78 -25.95 -14.66
C ASP A 198 6.83 -26.95 -14.13
#